data_AF-A0A4S3FQU7-F1
#
_entry.id   AF-A0A4S3FQU7-F1
#
_cell.length_a   1.000
_cell.length_b   1.000
_cell.length_c   1.000
_cell.angle_alpha   90.00
_cell.angle_beta   90.00
_cell.angle_gamma   90.00
#
_symmetry.space_group_name_H-M   'P 1'
#
loop_
_entity.id
_entity.type
_entity.pdbx_description
1 polymer ?
#
loop_
_entity_poly.entity_id
_entity_poly.type
_entity_poly.pdbx_seq_one_letter_code
_entity_poly.pdbx_strand_id
1 'polypeptide(L)'
;MKAQRGILLLPVALMLAIVGTLAYAVTREAGMSVADIDAQYDIEVARYLASSGVQYAKWRTAKSGCDQYAANFGTLTLRDGTVTVTKTVWRKPLMTVSVSATSNRNQGGGTVNVLSREELIVDANEVRQATIIGPGDADTTIVRDGGASVFNADTLTATEDGAHPLILFKLPADLDKASIIQADLRVTKKSGNANQPGRTLAVHRVTRDWAKSVTWTTPWSREGGDYVDTPAASVVIDPGSSAFNGAYVWRIDPVVQTWASDASQNFGVLLKPTALSNVSFYSFDGSSKPELSVRYFKRCS
;
A
#
# COMPACT_ATOMS: atom_id res chain seq x y z
N MET A 1 79.73 -39.55 55.93
CA MET A 1 79.41 -38.62 54.83
C MET A 1 77.91 -38.71 54.54
N LYS A 2 77.12 -37.67 54.87
CA LYS A 2 75.66 -37.63 54.71
C LYS A 2 75.32 -37.20 53.29
N ALA A 3 74.62 -38.05 52.54
CA ALA A 3 74.21 -37.77 51.17
C ALA A 3 73.07 -36.73 51.13
N GLN A 4 73.38 -35.52 50.68
CA GLN A 4 72.41 -34.55 50.17
C GLN A 4 71.85 -35.07 48.84
N ARG A 5 70.67 -35.69 48.84
CA ARG A 5 69.97 -36.11 47.59
C ARG A 5 68.50 -35.70 47.51
N GLY A 6 67.99 -34.85 48.40
CA GLY A 6 66.57 -34.48 48.46
C GLY A 6 66.16 -33.13 47.88
N ILE A 7 67.10 -32.22 47.56
CA ILE A 7 66.76 -30.80 47.29
C ILE A 7 66.44 -30.51 45.81
N LEU A 8 66.86 -31.37 44.88
CA LEU A 8 66.67 -31.16 43.43
C LEU A 8 65.26 -31.49 42.91
N LEU A 9 64.43 -32.24 43.67
CA LEU A 9 63.09 -32.64 43.23
C LEU A 9 62.01 -31.58 43.49
N LEU A 10 62.21 -30.73 44.50
CA LEU A 10 61.24 -29.69 44.89
C LEU A 10 60.97 -28.66 43.77
N PRO A 11 61.98 -28.06 43.10
CA PRO A 11 61.72 -27.07 42.05
C PRO A 11 61.03 -27.67 40.82
N VAL A 12 61.28 -28.95 40.50
CA VAL A 12 60.64 -29.64 39.37
C VAL A 12 59.17 -29.94 39.67
N ALA A 13 58.86 -30.40 40.89
CA ALA A 13 57.48 -30.64 41.31
C ALA A 13 56.67 -29.33 41.35
N LEU A 14 57.28 -28.23 41.79
CA LEU A 14 56.65 -26.92 41.81
C LEU A 14 56.35 -26.42 40.38
N MET A 15 57.30 -26.56 39.45
CA MET A 15 57.10 -26.21 38.04
C MET A 15 55.95 -27.01 37.41
N LEU A 16 55.89 -28.32 37.65
CA LEU A 16 54.81 -29.17 37.14
C LEU A 16 53.44 -28.78 37.71
N ALA A 17 53.37 -28.40 38.99
CA ALA A 17 52.14 -27.90 39.60
C ALA A 17 51.69 -26.55 39.00
N ILE A 18 52.63 -25.64 38.73
CA ILE A 18 52.34 -24.35 38.09
C ILE A 18 51.86 -24.55 36.64
N VAL A 19 52.52 -25.43 35.87
CA VAL A 19 52.10 -25.75 34.50
C VAL A 19 50.72 -26.42 34.50
N GLY A 20 50.45 -27.33 35.43
CA GLY A 20 49.15 -27.99 35.57
C GLY A 20 48.02 -27.01 35.92
N THR A 21 48.27 -26.06 36.82
CA THR A 21 47.28 -25.02 37.19
C THR A 21 47.02 -24.02 36.07
N LEU A 22 48.06 -23.60 35.34
CA LEU A 22 47.92 -22.76 34.14
C LEU A 22 47.14 -23.48 33.03
N ALA A 23 47.47 -24.74 32.75
CA ALA A 23 46.74 -25.53 31.77
C ALA A 23 45.25 -25.69 32.13
N TYR A 24 44.95 -25.93 33.41
CA TYR A 24 43.58 -26.00 33.91
C TYR A 24 42.84 -24.65 33.79
N ALA A 25 43.50 -23.54 34.15
CA ALA A 25 42.93 -22.20 34.05
C ALA A 25 42.60 -21.83 32.59
N VAL A 26 43.54 -22.06 31.66
CA VAL A 26 43.33 -21.81 30.22
C VAL A 26 42.20 -22.67 29.66
N THR A 27 42.12 -23.95 30.05
CA THR A 27 41.03 -24.84 29.59
C THR A 27 39.66 -24.37 30.09
N ARG A 28 39.60 -23.89 31.34
CA ARG A 28 38.36 -23.37 31.93
C ARG A 28 37.94 -22.04 31.30
N GLU A 29 38.88 -21.13 31.07
CA GLU A 29 38.62 -19.83 30.44
C GLU A 29 38.18 -19.99 28.98
N ALA A 30 38.81 -20.89 28.23
CA ALA A 30 38.38 -21.25 26.88
C ALA A 30 36.98 -21.88 26.88
N GLY A 31 36.66 -22.75 27.85
CA GLY A 31 35.31 -23.31 27.98
C GLY A 31 34.25 -22.25 28.30
N MET A 32 34.58 -21.27 29.15
CA MET A 32 33.69 -20.15 29.48
C MET A 32 33.48 -19.19 28.31
N SER A 33 34.52 -18.88 27.52
CA SER A 33 34.38 -18.00 26.36
C SER A 33 33.54 -18.62 25.25
N VAL A 34 33.67 -19.93 25.03
CA VAL A 34 32.83 -20.66 24.05
C VAL A 34 31.36 -20.66 24.49
N ALA A 35 31.08 -20.86 25.79
CA ALA A 35 29.71 -20.81 26.30
C ALA A 35 29.08 -19.42 26.19
N ASP A 36 29.85 -18.35 26.42
CA ASP A 36 29.37 -16.97 26.28
C ASP A 36 29.10 -16.62 24.80
N ILE A 37 29.99 -17.04 23.89
CA ILE A 37 29.79 -16.85 22.44
C ILE A 37 28.55 -17.62 21.96
N ASP A 38 28.33 -18.86 22.41
CA ASP A 38 27.15 -19.64 22.03
C ASP A 38 25.85 -18.98 22.53
N ALA A 39 25.85 -18.45 23.76
CA ALA A 39 24.73 -17.68 24.30
C ALA A 39 24.46 -16.40 23.49
N GLN A 40 25.49 -15.69 23.03
CA GLN A 40 25.33 -14.52 22.16
C GLN A 40 24.71 -14.88 20.81
N TYR A 41 25.17 -15.97 20.18
CA TYR A 41 24.60 -16.45 18.93
C TYR A 41 23.13 -16.85 19.09
N ASP A 42 22.76 -17.50 20.20
CA ASP A 42 21.36 -17.85 20.48
C ASP A 42 20.45 -16.62 20.61
N ILE A 43 20.95 -15.54 21.23
CA ILE A 43 20.21 -14.28 21.34
C ILE A 43 20.01 -13.64 19.96
N GLU A 44 21.02 -13.67 19.10
CA GLU A 44 20.91 -13.14 17.74
C GLU A 44 19.91 -13.95 16.90
N VAL A 45 19.97 -15.28 16.96
CA VAL A 45 19.00 -16.15 16.29
C VAL A 45 17.58 -15.83 16.78
N ALA A 46 17.36 -15.74 18.10
CA ALA A 46 16.06 -15.38 18.66
C ALA A 46 15.58 -13.98 18.18
N ARG A 47 16.49 -13.01 18.01
CA ARG A 47 16.17 -11.67 17.49
C ARG A 47 15.75 -11.70 16.01
N TYR A 48 16.45 -12.47 15.17
CA TYR A 48 16.09 -12.64 13.76
C TYR A 48 14.76 -13.39 13.60
N LEU A 49 14.55 -14.43 14.42
CA LEU A 49 13.31 -15.17 14.50
C LEU A 49 12.15 -14.25 14.90
N ALA A 50 12.29 -13.46 15.98
CA ALA A 50 11.26 -12.50 16.40
C ALA A 50 10.95 -11.47 15.30
N SER A 51 11.97 -10.92 14.62
CA SER A 51 11.79 -9.97 13.52
C SER A 51 11.01 -10.58 12.36
N SER A 52 11.31 -11.84 12.02
CA SER A 52 10.59 -12.60 11.00
C SER A 52 9.14 -12.85 11.41
N GLY A 53 8.90 -13.16 12.69
CA GLY A 53 7.57 -13.31 13.28
C GLY A 53 6.71 -12.06 13.13
N VAL A 54 7.28 -10.87 13.37
CA VAL A 54 6.57 -9.60 13.19
C VAL A 54 6.18 -9.39 11.73
N GLN A 55 7.07 -9.66 10.77
CA GLN A 55 6.76 -9.54 9.35
C GLN A 55 5.70 -10.55 8.90
N TYR A 56 5.78 -11.79 9.40
CA TYR A 56 4.76 -12.80 9.18
C TYR A 56 3.40 -12.39 9.76
N ALA A 57 3.38 -11.82 10.97
CA ALA A 57 2.17 -11.30 11.59
C ALA A 57 1.58 -10.13 10.79
N LYS A 58 2.41 -9.21 10.27
CA LYS A 58 1.99 -8.15 9.33
C LYS A 58 1.33 -8.73 8.09
N TRP A 59 1.97 -9.70 7.44
CA TRP A 59 1.44 -10.36 6.25
C TRP A 59 0.12 -11.11 6.54
N ARG A 60 0.04 -11.88 7.63
CA ARG A 60 -1.18 -12.60 8.04
C ARG A 60 -2.34 -11.67 8.31
N THR A 61 -2.07 -10.58 9.04
CA THR A 61 -3.09 -9.56 9.34
C THR A 61 -3.57 -8.86 8.07
N ALA A 62 -2.65 -8.56 7.16
CA ALA A 62 -2.96 -8.01 5.84
C ALA A 62 -3.67 -9.00 4.91
N LYS A 63 -3.64 -10.32 5.18
CA LYS A 63 -4.39 -11.32 4.41
C LYS A 63 -5.79 -11.57 4.98
N SER A 64 -6.02 -11.22 6.24
CA SER A 64 -7.23 -11.55 7.01
C SER A 64 -8.11 -10.34 7.29
N GLY A 65 -7.93 -9.24 6.58
CA GLY A 65 -8.82 -8.10 6.66
C GLY A 65 -8.71 -7.32 7.95
N CYS A 66 -7.55 -7.31 8.63
CA CYS A 66 -7.36 -6.65 9.93
C CYS A 66 -8.16 -7.36 11.05
N ASP A 67 -8.70 -8.56 10.82
CA ASP A 67 -9.43 -9.26 11.86
C ASP A 67 -8.46 -10.11 12.71
N GLN A 68 -8.23 -9.66 13.94
CA GLN A 68 -7.40 -10.37 14.91
C GLN A 68 -7.88 -11.81 15.18
N TYR A 69 -9.18 -12.08 15.02
CA TYR A 69 -9.76 -13.40 15.23
C TYR A 69 -9.62 -14.29 13.99
N ALA A 70 -9.59 -13.70 12.79
CA ALA A 70 -9.40 -14.44 11.54
C ALA A 70 -7.93 -14.65 11.18
N ALA A 71 -7.01 -13.82 11.67
CA ALA A 71 -5.60 -13.85 11.30
C ALA A 71 -4.86 -15.14 11.69
N ASN A 72 -5.38 -15.90 12.67
CA ASN A 72 -4.83 -17.14 13.24
C ASN A 72 -3.31 -17.24 13.07
N PHE A 73 -2.60 -16.50 13.90
CA PHE A 73 -1.16 -16.32 13.76
C PHE A 73 -0.37 -17.62 13.94
N GLY A 74 -0.83 -18.54 14.80
CA GLY A 74 -0.20 -19.83 15.03
C GLY A 74 1.29 -19.75 15.42
N THR A 75 1.98 -20.88 15.26
CA THR A 75 3.43 -21.01 15.47
C THR A 75 4.12 -21.23 14.13
N LEU A 76 5.05 -20.35 13.77
CA LEU A 76 5.94 -20.52 12.63
C LEU A 76 7.16 -21.33 13.10
N THR A 77 7.36 -22.50 12.51
CA THR A 77 8.57 -23.31 12.73
C THR A 77 9.56 -23.03 11.62
N LEU A 78 10.76 -22.60 11.99
CA LEU A 78 11.89 -22.38 11.10
C LEU A 78 12.98 -23.41 11.44
N ARG A 79 14.00 -23.53 10.58
CA ARG A 79 15.07 -24.52 10.75
C ARG A 79 15.72 -24.46 12.13
N ASP A 80 15.99 -23.24 12.60
CA ASP A 80 16.78 -22.97 13.80
C ASP A 80 15.94 -22.44 14.99
N GLY A 81 14.61 -22.61 14.94
CA GLY A 81 13.74 -22.25 16.06
C GLY A 81 12.27 -22.12 15.72
N THR A 82 11.48 -21.66 16.69
CA THR A 82 10.04 -21.42 16.55
C THR A 82 9.70 -19.99 16.93
N VAL A 83 8.66 -19.45 16.30
CA VAL A 83 8.13 -18.12 16.58
C VAL A 83 6.63 -18.21 16.71
N THR A 84 6.09 -17.73 17.84
CA THR A 84 4.66 -17.74 18.11
C THR A 84 4.20 -16.33 18.45
N VAL A 85 3.08 -15.90 17.86
CA VAL A 85 2.41 -14.68 18.33
C VAL A 85 1.65 -15.04 19.60
N THR A 86 2.09 -14.50 20.74
CA THR A 86 1.55 -14.84 22.07
C THR A 86 0.37 -13.97 22.45
N LYS A 87 0.32 -12.74 21.93
CA LYS A 87 -0.74 -11.79 22.24
C LYS A 87 -0.99 -10.89 21.04
N THR A 88 -2.24 -10.55 20.87
CA THR A 88 -2.69 -9.55 19.90
C THR A 88 -3.57 -8.57 20.64
N VAL A 89 -3.27 -7.28 20.51
CA VAL A 89 -4.08 -6.22 21.10
C VAL A 89 -4.56 -5.33 19.97
N TRP A 90 -5.87 -5.37 19.74
CA TRP A 90 -6.53 -4.46 18.86
C TRP A 90 -7.16 -3.31 19.65
N ARG A 91 -6.57 -2.12 19.55
CA ARG A 91 -7.17 -0.87 20.03
C ARG A 91 -7.34 0.05 18.82
N LYS A 92 -8.49 -0.05 18.12
CA LYS A 92 -8.79 0.76 16.92
C LYS A 92 -8.27 2.19 17.12
N PRO A 93 -7.36 2.67 16.24
CA PRO A 93 -6.96 2.15 14.93
C PRO A 93 -5.71 1.24 14.93
N LEU A 94 -5.08 1.04 16.08
CA LEU A 94 -3.77 0.40 16.22
C LEU A 94 -3.92 -1.08 16.54
N MET A 95 -3.11 -1.90 15.87
CA MET A 95 -2.93 -3.30 16.22
C MET A 95 -1.49 -3.56 16.60
N THR A 96 -1.29 -4.00 17.84
CA THR A 96 0.00 -4.49 18.30
C THR A 96 -0.02 -6.01 18.45
N VAL A 97 1.12 -6.64 18.17
CA VAL A 97 1.34 -8.06 18.42
C VAL A 97 2.55 -8.25 19.31
N SER A 98 2.44 -9.18 20.25
CA SER A 98 3.57 -9.71 21.00
C SER A 98 4.03 -11.01 20.35
N VAL A 99 5.28 -11.06 19.90
CA VAL A 99 5.91 -12.27 19.34
C VAL A 99 6.88 -12.86 20.35
N SER A 100 6.85 -14.18 20.50
CA SER A 100 7.79 -14.97 21.30
C SER A 100 8.61 -15.86 20.37
N ALA A 101 9.92 -15.69 20.36
CA ALA A 101 10.85 -16.51 19.58
C ALA A 101 11.68 -17.42 20.48
N THR A 102 11.89 -18.66 20.03
CA THR A 102 12.61 -19.71 20.76
C THR A 102 13.64 -20.35 19.81
N SER A 103 14.94 -20.24 20.14
CA SER A 103 16.02 -20.98 19.46
C SER A 103 15.95 -22.47 19.84
N ASN A 104 16.14 -23.36 18.87
CA ASN A 104 16.23 -24.82 19.10
C ASN A 104 17.68 -25.34 19.03
N ARG A 105 18.67 -24.44 18.97
CA ARG A 105 20.08 -24.77 18.75
C ARG A 105 20.69 -25.58 19.89
N ASN A 106 20.17 -25.39 21.11
CA ASN A 106 20.66 -26.03 22.32
C ASN A 106 19.76 -27.20 22.77
N GLN A 107 19.74 -28.30 22.00
CA GLN A 107 19.09 -29.56 22.43
C GLN A 107 19.85 -30.30 23.56
N GLY A 108 21.01 -29.78 24.00
CA GLY A 108 21.86 -30.37 25.04
C GLY A 108 21.66 -29.86 26.48
N GLY A 109 20.57 -29.13 26.77
CA GLY A 109 20.26 -28.65 28.13
C GLY A 109 20.64 -27.18 28.41
N GLY A 110 20.89 -26.38 27.37
CA GLY A 110 21.10 -24.92 27.48
C GLY A 110 19.79 -24.13 27.56
N THR A 111 19.83 -22.98 28.24
CA THR A 111 18.69 -22.10 28.55
C THR A 111 17.95 -21.65 27.29
N VAL A 112 16.66 -21.96 27.20
CA VAL A 112 15.79 -21.46 26.13
C VAL A 112 15.63 -19.95 26.26
N ASN A 113 16.30 -19.18 25.41
CA ASN A 113 16.11 -17.74 25.36
C ASN A 113 14.80 -17.41 24.64
N VAL A 114 13.84 -16.91 25.42
CA VAL A 114 12.56 -16.41 24.92
C VAL A 114 12.67 -14.89 24.77
N LEU A 115 12.70 -14.40 23.53
CA LEU A 115 12.57 -12.96 23.27
C LEU A 115 11.11 -12.63 22.99
N SER A 116 10.52 -11.81 23.85
CA SER A 116 9.19 -11.22 23.63
C SER A 116 9.32 -9.79 23.14
N ARG A 117 8.70 -9.48 21.99
CA ARG A 117 8.65 -8.11 21.45
C ARG A 117 7.21 -7.71 21.14
N GLU A 118 6.80 -6.54 21.63
CA GLU A 118 5.55 -5.90 21.22
C GLU A 118 5.84 -4.90 20.10
N GLU A 119 5.15 -5.06 18.97
CA GLU A 119 5.34 -4.20 17.79
C GLU A 119 4.00 -3.79 17.19
N LEU A 120 3.92 -2.56 16.70
CA LEU A 120 2.78 -2.06 15.93
C LEU A 120 2.84 -2.65 14.52
N ILE A 121 1.81 -3.39 14.14
CA ILE A 121 1.74 -4.06 12.83
C ILE A 121 0.71 -3.46 11.89
N VAL A 122 -0.29 -2.76 12.42
CA VAL A 122 -1.27 -2.02 11.63
C VAL A 122 -1.54 -0.69 12.30
N ASP A 123 -1.45 0.39 11.52
CA ASP A 123 -2.02 1.69 11.85
C ASP A 123 -3.12 2.03 10.83
N ALA A 124 -4.37 1.81 11.22
CA ALA A 124 -5.53 2.12 10.38
C ALA A 124 -5.81 3.64 10.27
N ASN A 125 -5.01 4.49 10.94
CA ASN A 125 -5.07 5.94 10.85
C ASN A 125 -3.87 6.54 10.08
N GLU A 126 -2.99 5.71 9.52
CA GLU A 126 -1.95 6.20 8.61
C GLU A 126 -2.62 6.71 7.32
N VAL A 127 -2.59 8.03 7.11
CA VAL A 127 -3.09 8.65 5.88
C VAL A 127 -2.09 8.36 4.76
N ARG A 128 -2.56 7.67 3.72
CA ARG A 128 -1.82 7.45 2.48
C ARG A 128 -2.36 8.34 1.37
N GLN A 129 -1.53 8.55 0.36
CA GLN A 129 -1.88 9.31 -0.84
C GLN A 129 -1.46 8.54 -2.08
N ALA A 130 -2.28 8.59 -3.12
CA ALA A 130 -1.98 8.09 -4.45
C ALA A 130 -2.43 9.11 -5.50
N THR A 131 -1.65 9.27 -6.57
CA THR A 131 -2.06 9.99 -7.78
C THR A 131 -2.13 8.97 -8.90
N ILE A 132 -3.30 8.87 -9.54
CA ILE A 132 -3.61 7.87 -10.54
C ILE A 132 -3.79 8.59 -11.87
N ILE A 133 -3.09 8.11 -12.89
CA ILE A 133 -3.24 8.53 -14.28
C ILE A 133 -3.67 7.30 -15.06
N GLY A 134 -4.76 7.41 -15.82
CA GLY A 134 -5.26 6.30 -16.64
C GLY A 134 -4.36 6.03 -17.85
N PRO A 135 -4.41 4.80 -18.39
CA PRO A 135 -3.78 4.50 -19.66
C PRO A 135 -4.51 5.21 -20.82
N GLY A 136 -3.83 5.46 -21.94
CA GLY A 136 -4.36 6.18 -23.11
C GLY A 136 -5.61 5.55 -23.76
N ASP A 137 -5.96 4.31 -23.41
CA ASP A 137 -7.14 3.60 -23.90
C ASP A 137 -8.35 3.69 -22.94
N ALA A 138 -8.20 4.29 -21.76
CA ALA A 138 -9.23 4.37 -20.74
C ALA A 138 -10.01 5.70 -20.75
N ASP A 139 -9.99 6.45 -21.84
CA ASP A 139 -10.83 7.60 -22.08
C ASP A 139 -11.34 7.69 -23.53
N THR A 140 -12.45 8.40 -23.70
CA THR A 140 -13.08 8.63 -25.01
C THR A 140 -14.13 9.74 -24.91
N THR A 141 -14.65 10.19 -26.05
CA THR A 141 -15.78 11.11 -26.11
C THR A 141 -16.92 10.49 -26.92
N ILE A 142 -18.09 10.35 -26.30
CA ILE A 142 -19.31 9.96 -27.01
C ILE A 142 -19.93 11.19 -27.65
N VAL A 143 -20.38 11.09 -28.91
CA VAL A 143 -20.90 12.22 -29.70
C VAL A 143 -22.24 11.86 -30.34
N ARG A 144 -23.25 12.74 -30.22
CA ARG A 144 -24.64 12.50 -30.66
C ARG A 144 -24.76 12.17 -32.14
N ASP A 145 -24.14 12.98 -33.00
CA ASP A 145 -24.31 12.91 -34.46
C ASP A 145 -23.10 12.26 -35.18
N GLY A 146 -22.32 11.42 -34.50
CA GLY A 146 -21.15 10.75 -35.07
C GLY A 146 -20.80 9.42 -34.39
N GLY A 147 -19.92 8.62 -35.02
CA GLY A 147 -19.20 7.56 -34.31
C GLY A 147 -18.34 8.15 -33.18
N ALA A 148 -17.88 7.32 -32.22
CA ALA A 148 -16.97 7.75 -31.15
C ALA A 148 -15.95 8.75 -31.71
N SER A 149 -15.98 9.99 -31.22
CA SER A 149 -15.17 11.06 -31.81
C SER A 149 -13.73 10.84 -31.39
N VAL A 150 -13.02 10.03 -32.17
CA VAL A 150 -11.55 9.89 -32.14
C VAL A 150 -10.89 11.12 -32.76
N PHE A 151 -11.62 12.23 -32.97
CA PHE A 151 -11.09 13.49 -33.48
C PHE A 151 -10.11 14.05 -32.45
N ASN A 152 -8.85 13.68 -32.68
CA ASN A 152 -7.64 13.94 -31.89
C ASN A 152 -7.53 13.04 -30.65
N ALA A 153 -6.62 12.07 -30.74
CA ALA A 153 -6.26 11.19 -29.63
C ALA A 153 -5.96 11.96 -28.33
N ASP A 154 -5.45 13.20 -28.45
CA ASP A 154 -5.00 14.03 -27.33
C ASP A 154 -6.10 14.88 -26.65
N THR A 155 -7.37 14.80 -27.09
CA THR A 155 -8.47 15.59 -26.51
C THR A 155 -9.76 14.84 -26.22
N LEU A 156 -10.49 15.35 -25.22
CA LEU A 156 -11.86 15.00 -24.89
C LEU A 156 -12.76 16.21 -25.12
N THR A 157 -13.83 16.06 -25.90
CA THR A 157 -14.72 17.19 -26.25
C THR A 157 -15.99 17.18 -25.39
N ALA A 158 -16.34 18.33 -24.83
CA ALA A 158 -17.57 18.55 -24.07
C ALA A 158 -18.45 19.58 -24.78
N THR A 159 -19.63 19.13 -25.21
CA THR A 159 -20.68 19.94 -25.82
C THR A 159 -22.02 19.51 -25.26
N GLU A 160 -22.79 20.46 -24.73
CA GLU A 160 -24.16 20.23 -24.26
C GLU A 160 -24.99 19.60 -25.38
N ASP A 161 -25.71 18.53 -25.03
CA ASP A 161 -26.53 17.73 -25.95
C ASP A 161 -25.82 17.19 -27.19
N GLY A 162 -24.48 17.19 -27.20
CA GLY A 162 -23.70 16.83 -28.38
C GLY A 162 -22.49 15.95 -28.10
N ALA A 163 -21.76 16.15 -27.01
CA ALA A 163 -20.54 15.40 -26.71
C ALA A 163 -20.26 15.29 -25.21
N HIS A 164 -20.06 14.08 -24.71
CA HIS A 164 -19.70 13.82 -23.30
C HIS A 164 -18.34 13.09 -23.19
N PRO A 165 -17.36 13.66 -22.47
CA PRO A 165 -16.16 12.95 -22.10
C PRO A 165 -16.44 11.79 -21.14
N LEU A 166 -15.77 10.65 -21.37
CA LEU A 166 -15.73 9.48 -20.50
C LEU A 166 -14.29 9.22 -20.07
N ILE A 167 -14.08 8.98 -18.77
CA ILE A 167 -12.76 8.74 -18.19
C ILE A 167 -12.86 7.60 -17.19
N LEU A 168 -12.03 6.57 -17.36
CA LEU A 168 -11.90 5.44 -16.45
C LEU A 168 -10.52 5.43 -15.78
N PHE A 169 -10.50 5.42 -14.45
CA PHE A 169 -9.27 5.23 -13.67
C PHE A 169 -9.24 3.81 -13.11
N LYS A 170 -8.18 3.06 -13.39
CA LYS A 170 -7.93 1.78 -12.73
C LYS A 170 -7.32 2.04 -11.36
N LEU A 171 -8.02 1.67 -10.29
CA LEU A 171 -7.52 1.86 -8.93
C LEU A 171 -6.38 0.85 -8.65
N PRO A 172 -5.28 1.27 -8.00
CA PRO A 172 -4.26 0.35 -7.54
C PRO A 172 -4.81 -0.57 -6.44
N ALA A 173 -4.26 -1.77 -6.31
CA ALA A 173 -4.70 -2.77 -5.33
C ALA A 173 -4.63 -2.27 -3.87
N ASP A 174 -3.77 -1.30 -3.57
CA ASP A 174 -3.69 -0.69 -2.23
C ASP A 174 -4.93 0.13 -1.83
N LEU A 175 -5.76 0.51 -2.81
CA LEU A 175 -7.04 1.20 -2.59
C LEU A 175 -8.22 0.23 -2.44
N ASP A 176 -8.01 -1.09 -2.63
CA ASP A 176 -9.05 -2.08 -2.41
C ASP A 176 -9.48 -2.09 -0.93
N LYS A 177 -10.79 -1.96 -0.71
CA LYS A 177 -11.46 -1.80 0.59
C LYS A 177 -10.98 -0.61 1.42
N ALA A 178 -10.24 0.33 0.84
CA ALA A 178 -9.74 1.50 1.58
C ALA A 178 -10.87 2.44 2.03
N SER A 179 -10.60 3.23 3.08
CA SER A 179 -11.47 4.35 3.47
C SER A 179 -10.97 5.62 2.83
N ILE A 180 -11.73 6.14 1.88
CA ILE A 180 -11.40 7.37 1.16
C ILE A 180 -11.68 8.56 2.07
N ILE A 181 -10.66 9.41 2.23
CA ILE A 181 -10.75 10.67 2.97
C ILE A 181 -11.07 11.79 1.99
N GLN A 182 -10.41 11.76 0.83
CA GLN A 182 -10.52 12.78 -0.20
C GLN A 182 -10.15 12.15 -1.55
N ALA A 183 -10.91 12.45 -2.58
CA ALA A 183 -10.62 12.09 -3.95
C ALA A 183 -10.90 13.26 -4.88
N ASP A 184 -9.84 13.80 -5.47
CA ASP A 184 -9.91 14.95 -6.35
C ASP A 184 -9.59 14.52 -7.79
N LEU A 185 -10.55 14.68 -8.69
CA LEU A 185 -10.38 14.54 -10.13
C LEU A 185 -9.90 15.87 -10.69
N ARG A 186 -8.76 15.87 -11.39
CA ARG A 186 -8.21 17.03 -12.08
C ARG A 186 -8.26 16.81 -13.60
N VAL A 187 -8.84 17.76 -14.33
CA VAL A 187 -8.87 17.76 -15.80
C VAL A 187 -8.46 19.15 -16.29
N THR A 188 -7.60 19.19 -17.32
CA THR A 188 -7.07 20.44 -17.86
C THR A 188 -7.76 20.79 -19.17
N LYS A 189 -8.26 22.03 -19.30
CA LYS A 189 -8.84 22.53 -20.54
C LYS A 189 -7.73 22.86 -21.54
N LYS A 190 -7.87 22.37 -22.76
CA LYS A 190 -6.96 22.63 -23.88
C LYS A 190 -7.43 23.82 -24.72
N SER A 191 -8.72 23.88 -25.02
CA SER A 191 -9.32 24.95 -25.82
C SER A 191 -10.81 25.11 -25.52
N GLY A 192 -11.38 26.26 -25.87
CA GLY A 192 -12.82 26.48 -25.80
C GLY A 192 -13.19 27.92 -26.15
N ASN A 193 -14.50 28.18 -26.28
CA ASN A 193 -15.02 29.50 -26.60
C ASN A 193 -14.82 30.46 -25.41
N ALA A 194 -14.32 31.69 -25.63
CA ALA A 194 -14.08 32.70 -24.59
C ALA A 194 -15.32 33.57 -24.24
N ASN A 195 -16.45 33.41 -24.94
CA ASN A 195 -17.52 34.42 -24.95
C ASN A 195 -18.89 33.94 -24.43
N GLN A 196 -18.96 32.87 -23.63
CA GLN A 196 -20.24 32.40 -23.08
C GLN A 196 -20.10 32.23 -21.54
N PRO A 197 -20.75 33.05 -20.72
CA PRO A 197 -20.70 32.90 -19.26
C PRO A 197 -21.63 31.78 -18.76
N GLY A 198 -21.49 31.38 -17.49
CA GLY A 198 -22.45 30.49 -16.81
C GLY A 198 -22.38 29.01 -17.14
N ARG A 199 -21.23 28.52 -17.61
CA ARG A 199 -21.05 27.14 -18.06
C ARG A 199 -20.67 26.22 -16.92
N THR A 200 -21.24 25.03 -16.87
CA THR A 200 -20.83 24.02 -15.87
C THR A 200 -20.43 22.72 -16.52
N LEU A 201 -19.48 22.05 -15.89
CA LEU A 201 -19.12 20.68 -16.20
C LEU A 201 -19.28 19.85 -14.92
N ALA A 202 -20.22 18.90 -14.96
CA ALA A 202 -20.56 18.05 -13.84
C ALA A 202 -19.95 16.66 -14.02
N VAL A 203 -19.48 16.06 -12.93
CA VAL A 203 -18.98 14.69 -12.92
C VAL A 203 -20.10 13.77 -12.48
N HIS A 204 -20.42 12.77 -13.29
CA HIS A 204 -21.38 11.73 -13.00
C HIS A 204 -20.71 10.36 -12.96
N ARG A 205 -21.14 9.50 -12.04
CA ARG A 205 -20.65 8.11 -11.99
C ARG A 205 -21.32 7.29 -13.10
N VAL A 206 -20.53 6.63 -13.92
CA VAL A 206 -21.01 5.70 -14.95
C VAL A 206 -21.47 4.40 -14.29
N THR A 207 -22.54 3.81 -14.80
CA THR A 207 -23.20 2.63 -14.22
C THR A 207 -23.14 1.39 -15.09
N ARG A 208 -22.57 1.51 -16.30
CA ARG A 208 -22.41 0.42 -17.25
C ARG A 208 -21.01 0.47 -17.88
N ASP A 209 -20.45 -0.70 -18.12
CA ASP A 209 -19.16 -0.85 -18.80
C ASP A 209 -19.18 -0.34 -20.24
N TRP A 210 -18.02 0.05 -20.76
CA TRP A 210 -17.88 0.60 -22.11
C TRP A 210 -16.49 0.32 -22.69
N ALA A 211 -16.46 0.18 -24.02
CA ALA A 211 -15.22 0.07 -24.78
C ALA A 211 -14.85 1.41 -25.41
N LYS A 212 -13.59 1.62 -25.81
CA LYS A 212 -13.13 2.88 -26.42
C LYS A 212 -13.96 3.33 -27.65
N SER A 213 -14.56 2.38 -28.38
CA SER A 213 -15.42 2.59 -29.54
C SER A 213 -16.89 2.92 -29.22
N VAL A 214 -17.22 3.12 -27.94
CA VAL A 214 -18.57 3.45 -27.46
C VAL A 214 -19.15 4.68 -28.15
N THR A 215 -20.45 4.64 -28.47
CA THR A 215 -21.16 5.72 -29.17
C THR A 215 -22.15 6.42 -28.25
N TRP A 216 -22.90 7.39 -28.78
CA TRP A 216 -23.95 8.06 -28.03
C TRP A 216 -25.10 7.15 -27.59
N THR A 217 -25.37 6.07 -28.33
CA THR A 217 -26.53 5.19 -28.12
C THR A 217 -26.17 3.76 -27.73
N THR A 218 -24.92 3.32 -27.97
CA THR A 218 -24.47 1.95 -27.70
C THR A 218 -23.24 1.99 -26.79
N PRO A 219 -23.19 1.22 -25.67
CA PRO A 219 -24.12 0.18 -25.22
C PRO A 219 -25.19 0.66 -24.23
N TRP A 220 -25.55 1.94 -24.28
CA TRP A 220 -26.34 2.59 -23.24
C TRP A 220 -27.83 2.24 -23.32
N SER A 221 -28.52 2.33 -22.19
CA SER A 221 -29.99 2.28 -22.14
C SER A 221 -30.60 3.66 -22.37
N ARG A 222 -29.82 4.71 -22.09
CA ARG A 222 -30.16 6.11 -22.34
C ARG A 222 -29.15 6.73 -23.29
N GLU A 223 -29.64 7.56 -24.19
CA GLU A 223 -28.80 8.38 -25.06
C GLU A 223 -27.85 9.27 -24.23
N GLY A 224 -26.58 9.34 -24.63
CA GLY A 224 -25.57 10.12 -23.95
C GLY A 224 -24.98 9.46 -22.70
N GLY A 225 -25.22 8.17 -22.47
CA GLY A 225 -24.56 7.37 -21.44
C GLY A 225 -25.48 6.91 -20.29
N ASP A 226 -25.14 5.78 -19.68
CA ASP A 226 -25.80 5.29 -18.45
C ASP A 226 -25.03 5.75 -17.20
N TYR A 227 -25.54 6.78 -16.52
CA TYR A 227 -24.89 7.37 -15.34
C TYR A 227 -25.90 7.68 -14.23
N VAL A 228 -25.40 7.97 -13.02
CA VAL A 228 -26.22 8.44 -11.89
C VAL A 228 -26.64 9.89 -12.14
N ASP A 229 -27.95 10.15 -12.22
CA ASP A 229 -28.51 11.47 -12.56
C ASP A 229 -28.05 12.59 -11.60
N THR A 230 -27.86 12.28 -10.32
CA THR A 230 -27.26 13.21 -9.35
C THR A 230 -25.75 13.34 -9.59
N PRO A 231 -25.23 14.55 -9.88
CA PRO A 231 -23.80 14.75 -10.07
C PRO A 231 -23.03 14.51 -8.76
N ALA A 232 -21.84 13.91 -8.87
CA ALA A 232 -20.92 13.77 -7.76
C ALA A 232 -20.32 15.13 -7.36
N ALA A 233 -20.04 15.97 -8.37
CA ALA A 233 -19.56 17.34 -8.20
C ALA A 233 -19.78 18.12 -9.50
N SER A 234 -19.75 19.44 -9.42
CA SER A 234 -19.83 20.33 -10.58
C SER A 234 -18.92 21.53 -10.37
N VAL A 235 -18.37 22.07 -11.46
CA VAL A 235 -17.58 23.30 -11.45
C VAL A 235 -18.03 24.21 -12.56
N VAL A 236 -17.85 25.52 -12.34
CA VAL A 236 -18.04 26.53 -13.37
C VAL A 236 -16.80 26.57 -14.24
N ILE A 237 -16.97 26.41 -15.55
CA ILE A 237 -15.89 26.52 -16.51
C ILE A 237 -15.83 27.97 -16.98
N ASP A 238 -14.79 28.68 -16.54
CA ASP A 238 -14.58 30.07 -16.94
C ASP A 238 -14.40 30.16 -18.47
N PRO A 239 -15.15 31.04 -19.17
CA PRO A 239 -14.86 31.41 -20.54
C PRO A 239 -13.37 31.75 -20.74
N GLY A 240 -12.80 32.52 -19.81
CA GLY A 240 -11.47 33.13 -19.77
C GLY A 240 -11.06 33.91 -21.02
N SER A 241 -10.10 34.82 -20.87
CA SER A 241 -9.66 35.75 -21.92
C SER A 241 -8.67 35.14 -22.93
N SER A 242 -8.22 33.89 -22.71
CA SER A 242 -7.31 33.18 -23.61
C SER A 242 -7.80 31.74 -23.88
N ALA A 243 -7.37 31.14 -24.99
CA ALA A 243 -7.77 29.79 -25.37
C ALA A 243 -7.23 28.68 -24.42
N PHE A 244 -6.31 29.00 -23.51
CA PHE A 244 -5.71 28.05 -22.56
C PHE A 244 -6.13 28.38 -21.12
N ASN A 245 -7.19 27.75 -20.60
CA ASN A 245 -7.68 28.07 -19.25
C ASN A 245 -7.71 26.86 -18.32
N GLY A 246 -6.58 26.64 -17.63
CA GLY A 246 -6.55 26.08 -16.29
C GLY A 246 -6.85 24.58 -16.12
N ALA A 247 -6.43 24.07 -14.97
CA ALA A 247 -6.85 22.77 -14.46
C ALA A 247 -8.07 22.96 -13.55
N TYR A 248 -9.10 22.18 -13.80
CA TYR A 248 -10.32 22.13 -13.00
C TYR A 248 -10.29 20.91 -12.11
N VAL A 249 -10.75 21.07 -10.87
CA VAL A 249 -10.72 20.02 -9.85
C VAL A 249 -12.11 19.78 -9.29
N TRP A 250 -12.54 18.52 -9.28
CA TRP A 250 -13.78 18.06 -8.67
C TRP A 250 -13.48 17.13 -7.51
N ARG A 251 -14.11 17.37 -6.36
CA ARG A 251 -14.07 16.42 -5.24
C ARG A 251 -15.15 15.36 -5.42
N ILE A 252 -14.75 14.11 -5.59
CA ILE A 252 -15.63 12.98 -5.94
C ILE A 252 -15.52 11.81 -4.95
N ASP A 253 -15.29 12.11 -3.67
CA ASP A 253 -15.12 11.13 -2.59
C ASP A 253 -16.14 9.98 -2.61
N PRO A 254 -17.47 10.22 -2.76
CA PRO A 254 -18.46 9.15 -2.71
C PRO A 254 -18.33 8.17 -3.88
N VAL A 255 -17.89 8.65 -5.05
CA VAL A 255 -17.70 7.84 -6.25
C VAL A 255 -16.50 6.92 -6.05
N VAL A 256 -15.35 7.47 -5.62
CA VAL A 256 -14.15 6.67 -5.39
C VAL A 256 -14.31 5.73 -4.20
N GLN A 257 -15.06 6.13 -3.16
CA GLN A 257 -15.40 5.22 -2.06
C GLN A 257 -16.24 4.03 -2.52
N THR A 258 -17.13 4.23 -3.50
CA THR A 258 -17.90 3.13 -4.10
C THR A 258 -16.96 2.14 -4.79
N TRP A 259 -16.04 2.64 -5.61
CA TRP A 259 -15.05 1.82 -6.32
C TRP A 259 -14.06 1.11 -5.39
N ALA A 260 -13.63 1.77 -4.32
CA ALA A 260 -12.79 1.18 -3.30
C ALA A 260 -13.53 0.08 -2.52
N SER A 261 -14.84 0.21 -2.34
CA SER A 261 -15.65 -0.81 -1.62
C SER A 261 -15.94 -2.03 -2.49
N ASP A 262 -16.12 -1.82 -3.80
CA ASP A 262 -16.33 -2.86 -4.80
C ASP A 262 -15.78 -2.41 -6.15
N ALA A 263 -14.65 -2.99 -6.54
CA ALA A 263 -13.98 -2.67 -7.81
C ALA A 263 -14.84 -2.99 -9.05
N SER A 264 -15.82 -3.89 -8.95
CA SER A 264 -16.73 -4.21 -10.05
C SER A 264 -17.69 -3.07 -10.39
N GLN A 265 -17.85 -2.10 -9.49
CA GLN A 265 -18.67 -0.90 -9.70
C GLN A 265 -17.92 0.24 -10.39
N ASN A 266 -16.64 0.06 -10.74
CA ASN A 266 -15.82 1.08 -11.36
C ASN A 266 -15.92 1.04 -12.90
N PHE A 267 -16.90 1.76 -13.42
CA PHE A 267 -17.06 2.02 -14.86
C PHE A 267 -16.57 3.42 -15.26
N GLY A 268 -15.86 4.11 -14.37
CA GLY A 268 -15.37 5.47 -14.58
C GLY A 268 -16.43 6.55 -14.37
N VAL A 269 -16.14 7.71 -14.94
CA VAL A 269 -16.94 8.93 -14.83
C VAL A 269 -17.28 9.50 -16.19
N LEU A 270 -18.45 10.14 -16.25
CA LEU A 270 -18.91 10.93 -17.38
C LEU A 270 -18.86 12.41 -16.99
N LEU A 271 -18.28 13.24 -17.85
CA LEU A 271 -18.30 14.69 -17.67
C LEU A 271 -19.48 15.25 -18.48
N LYS A 272 -20.51 15.72 -17.78
CA LYS A 272 -21.73 16.23 -18.39
C LYS A 272 -21.67 17.76 -18.52
N PRO A 273 -21.62 18.30 -19.75
CA PRO A 273 -21.67 19.73 -19.98
C PRO A 273 -23.08 20.32 -19.77
N THR A 274 -23.14 21.57 -19.33
CA THR A 274 -24.34 22.42 -19.33
C THR A 274 -23.93 23.82 -19.80
N ALA A 275 -24.62 24.34 -20.81
CA ALA A 275 -24.25 25.57 -21.52
C ALA A 275 -22.80 25.60 -22.06
N LEU A 276 -22.18 24.43 -22.29
CA LEU A 276 -20.84 24.28 -22.89
C LEU A 276 -20.98 23.93 -24.37
N SER A 277 -20.17 24.55 -25.23
CA SER A 277 -20.13 24.22 -26.65
C SER A 277 -18.69 24.14 -27.13
N ASN A 278 -18.32 23.00 -27.72
CA ASN A 278 -17.03 22.73 -28.35
C ASN A 278 -15.84 23.08 -27.45
N VAL A 279 -15.88 22.66 -26.18
CA VAL A 279 -14.77 22.81 -25.25
C VAL A 279 -13.96 21.52 -25.26
N SER A 280 -12.65 21.63 -25.47
CA SER A 280 -11.75 20.48 -25.47
C SER A 280 -10.89 20.46 -24.21
N PHE A 281 -10.83 19.30 -23.58
CA PHE A 281 -9.97 18.97 -22.46
C PHE A 281 -8.87 18.02 -22.92
N TYR A 282 -7.76 17.93 -22.19
CA TYR A 282 -6.73 16.95 -22.48
C TYR A 282 -7.21 15.53 -22.13
N SER A 283 -6.91 14.58 -23.03
CA SER A 283 -7.07 13.14 -22.78
C SER A 283 -5.81 12.56 -22.10
N PHE A 284 -5.82 11.26 -21.83
CA PHE A 284 -4.65 10.49 -21.38
C PHE A 284 -3.53 10.39 -22.41
N ASP A 285 -3.81 10.66 -23.69
CA ASP A 285 -2.79 10.79 -24.75
C ASP A 285 -2.26 12.24 -24.89
N GLY A 286 -2.85 13.19 -24.15
CA GLY A 286 -2.43 14.59 -24.11
C GLY A 286 -1.22 14.89 -23.20
N SER A 287 -0.73 16.13 -23.28
CA SER A 287 0.41 16.60 -22.48
C SER A 287 0.06 16.89 -21.01
N SER A 288 -1.20 17.25 -20.73
CA SER A 288 -1.71 17.54 -19.37
C SER A 288 -2.83 16.57 -19.01
N LYS A 289 -2.46 15.30 -18.85
CA LYS A 289 -3.38 14.17 -18.66
C LYS A 289 -4.33 14.38 -17.48
N PRO A 290 -5.55 13.81 -17.54
CA PRO A 290 -6.42 13.72 -16.38
C PRO A 290 -5.74 12.98 -15.22
N GLU A 291 -5.97 13.44 -14.00
CA GLU A 291 -5.37 12.88 -12.78
C GLU A 291 -6.45 12.66 -11.72
N LEU A 292 -6.37 11.53 -11.00
CA LEU A 292 -7.18 11.29 -9.82
C LEU A 292 -6.25 11.21 -8.59
N SER A 293 -6.32 12.22 -7.73
CA SER A 293 -5.56 12.27 -6.48
C SER A 293 -6.42 11.79 -5.32
N VAL A 294 -6.00 10.73 -4.64
CA VAL A 294 -6.76 10.08 -3.56
C VAL A 294 -5.95 10.10 -2.28
N ARG A 295 -6.57 10.56 -1.19
CA ARG A 295 -6.09 10.39 0.19
C ARG A 295 -6.99 9.40 0.90
N TYR A 296 -6.40 8.45 1.59
CA TYR A 296 -7.14 7.31 2.15
C TYR A 296 -6.45 6.71 3.36
N PHE A 297 -7.24 6.02 4.18
CA PHE A 297 -6.71 5.07 5.16
C PHE A 297 -6.72 3.68 4.53
N LYS A 298 -5.59 2.99 4.57
CA LYS A 298 -5.54 1.59 4.16
C LYS A 298 -6.30 0.76 5.19
N ARG A 299 -7.41 0.14 4.78
CA ARG A 299 -7.97 -0.97 5.54
C ARG A 299 -7.10 -2.18 5.27
N CYS A 300 -6.82 -3.01 6.27
CA CYS A 300 -6.19 -4.29 5.94
C CYS A 300 -7.16 -5.08 5.05
N SER A 301 -6.59 -5.70 4.03
CA SER A 301 -7.28 -6.47 3.00
C SER A 301 -7.72 -7.85 3.45
#